data_AF-A0A087LU43-F1
#
_entry.id   AF-A0A087LU43-F1
#
_cell.length_a   1.000
_cell.length_b   1.000
_cell.length_c   1.000
_cell.angle_alpha   90.00
_cell.angle_beta   90.00
_cell.angle_gamma   90.00
#
_symmetry.space_group_name_H-M   'P 1'
#
loop_
_entity.id
_entity.type
_entity.pdbx_description
1 polymer ?
#
loop_
_entity_poly.entity_id
_entity_poly.type
_entity_poly.pdbx_seq_one_letter_code
_entity_poly.pdbx_strand_id
1 'polypeptide(L)'
;MVTQVYAQEAAAPAEEHAQDAAHGATDTHADPTADTHATTEAHGGEHDSGVFPPFDPATFPSQLLWLAITFGALYVLMSKVALPRIGSILENRKSIVDADLAAADASRQKTDAAIAAYESALANARSKAQGIANETRDKIQADLASKRSAVEADLSSKVAEAETRIAATKRDALTHVDEIATETAQTVVGQIIGDVSADSVRAAVAKASKE
;
A
#
# COMPACT_ATOMS: atom_id res chain seq x y z
N MET A 1 -8.78 -8.30 17.07
CA MET A 1 -8.38 -8.13 18.48
C MET A 1 -7.63 -6.83 18.58
N VAL A 2 -8.23 -5.89 19.30
CA VAL A 2 -7.90 -4.47 19.35
C VAL A 2 -6.83 -4.23 20.42
N THR A 3 -5.79 -3.49 20.02
CA THR A 3 -4.97 -2.52 20.73
C THR A 3 -5.21 -2.34 22.24
N GLN A 4 -4.23 -2.72 23.08
CA GLN A 4 -4.06 -2.16 24.42
C GLN A 4 -3.06 -0.99 24.36
N VAL A 5 -3.59 0.23 24.48
CA VAL A 5 -2.81 1.45 24.69
C VAL A 5 -3.39 2.13 25.93
N TYR A 6 -2.52 2.27 26.93
CA TYR A 6 -2.48 3.32 27.96
C TYR A 6 -3.78 3.63 28.72
N ALA A 7 -3.94 2.99 29.88
CA ALA A 7 -4.83 3.47 30.92
C ALA A 7 -4.25 4.74 31.56
N GLN A 8 -5.09 5.76 31.53
CA GLN A 8 -4.94 7.09 32.06
C GLN A 8 -5.17 7.08 33.57
N GLU A 9 -4.14 7.42 34.36
CA GLU A 9 -4.29 7.71 35.79
C GLU A 9 -3.86 9.16 36.04
N ALA A 10 -4.85 10.04 36.08
CA ALA A 10 -4.68 11.44 36.47
C ALA A 10 -4.91 11.54 37.98
N ALA A 11 -3.83 11.57 38.75
CA ALA A 11 -3.84 11.91 40.17
C ALA A 11 -3.34 13.36 40.34
N ALA A 12 -4.20 14.20 40.91
CA ALA A 12 -3.91 15.59 41.25
C ALA A 12 -2.88 15.69 42.40
N PRO A 13 -2.02 16.71 42.44
CA PRO A 13 -1.28 17.02 43.65
C PRO A 13 -2.15 17.89 44.57
N ALA A 14 -2.52 17.32 45.72
CA ALA A 14 -3.05 18.03 46.87
C ALA A 14 -1.90 18.74 47.61
N GLU A 15 -2.19 19.96 48.05
CA GLU A 15 -1.34 20.78 48.91
C GLU A 15 -1.20 20.14 50.30
N GLU A 16 0.03 20.01 50.81
CA GLU A 16 0.29 19.69 52.21
C GLU A 16 1.57 20.42 52.69
N HIS A 17 1.38 21.54 53.38
CA HIS A 17 2.39 22.13 54.25
C HIS A 17 1.74 22.51 55.59
N ALA A 18 1.81 21.58 56.53
CA ALA A 18 1.86 21.81 57.97
C ALA A 18 3.26 21.34 58.42
N GLN A 19 3.97 21.87 59.40
CA GLN A 19 3.73 22.73 60.55
C GLN A 19 5.15 23.01 61.07
N ASP A 20 5.49 24.22 61.51
CA ASP A 20 5.98 24.41 62.89
C ASP A 20 6.27 25.90 63.16
N ALA A 21 5.88 26.34 64.36
CA ALA A 21 6.45 27.41 65.18
C ALA A 21 5.35 28.08 66.01
N ALA A 22 5.08 27.49 67.17
CA ALA A 22 4.32 28.11 68.25
C ALA A 22 5.14 29.20 68.95
N HIS A 23 4.41 30.20 69.45
CA HIS A 23 4.85 31.33 70.24
C HIS A 23 5.62 30.96 71.53
N GLY A 24 6.70 31.70 71.78
CA GLY A 24 7.30 31.89 73.09
C GLY A 24 7.70 33.36 73.24
N ALA A 25 6.91 34.11 74.00
CA ALA A 25 7.18 35.50 74.36
C ALA A 25 8.27 35.57 75.45
N THR A 26 9.22 36.48 75.29
CA THR A 26 9.87 37.17 76.41
C THR A 26 10.22 38.59 75.99
N ASP A 27 9.62 39.53 76.70
CA ASP A 27 9.84 40.97 76.68
C ASP A 27 11.31 41.37 76.76
N THR A 28 11.69 42.36 75.95
CA THR A 28 12.48 43.51 76.40
C THR A 28 12.17 44.68 75.46
N HIS A 29 11.29 45.57 75.90
CA HIS A 29 11.04 46.87 75.27
C HIS A 29 12.29 47.75 75.39
N ALA A 30 12.95 48.01 74.26
CA ALA A 30 13.79 49.19 74.07
C ALA A 30 13.12 50.05 73.01
N ASP A 31 12.69 51.23 73.44
CA ASP A 31 11.92 52.24 72.71
C ASP A 31 12.65 52.77 71.46
N PRO A 32 12.16 52.53 70.22
CA PRO A 32 12.76 53.09 69.01
C PRO A 32 12.24 54.50 68.67
N THR A 33 11.48 55.17 69.56
CA THR A 33 11.09 56.58 69.33
C THR A 33 12.18 57.60 69.68
N ALA A 34 13.36 57.13 70.13
CA ALA A 34 14.43 57.97 70.67
C ALA A 34 15.22 58.82 69.66
N ASP A 35 15.09 58.63 68.34
CA ASP A 35 15.81 59.44 67.33
C ASP A 35 14.88 59.95 66.20
N THR A 36 13.72 60.50 66.58
CA THR A 36 12.92 61.32 65.65
C THR A 36 13.57 62.69 65.49
N HIS A 37 14.63 62.78 64.68
CA HIS A 37 15.14 64.05 64.19
C HIS A 37 14.29 64.53 63.01
N ALA A 38 13.14 65.13 63.32
CA ALA A 38 12.47 66.03 62.39
C ALA A 38 13.11 67.42 62.51
N THR A 39 14.27 67.62 61.86
CA THR A 39 14.82 68.96 61.63
C THR A 39 14.51 69.34 60.18
N THR A 40 13.46 70.14 60.00
CA THR A 40 13.27 70.90 58.77
C THR A 40 14.11 72.17 58.93
N GLU A 41 15.36 72.11 58.48
CA GLU A 41 16.14 73.33 58.23
C GLU A 41 15.67 73.93 56.91
N ALA A 42 14.62 74.74 56.99
CA ALA A 42 14.27 75.68 55.94
C ALA A 42 15.33 76.79 55.93
N HIS A 43 16.31 76.69 55.03
CA HIS A 43 17.09 77.85 54.63
C HIS A 43 16.17 78.82 53.87
N GLY A 44 15.50 79.67 54.63
CA GLY A 44 14.65 80.73 54.12
C GLY A 44 15.44 82.02 53.92
N GLY A 45 15.64 82.40 52.66
CA GLY A 45 15.52 83.79 52.25
C GLY A 45 16.62 84.34 51.33
N GLU A 46 16.34 84.40 50.03
CA GLU A 46 16.23 85.69 49.33
C GLU A 46 15.33 85.57 48.08
N HIS A 47 14.39 86.51 48.00
CA HIS A 47 13.24 86.72 47.11
C HIS A 47 13.34 86.25 45.64
N ASP A 48 12.36 85.45 45.19
CA ASP A 48 11.61 85.73 43.95
C ASP A 48 10.22 85.07 43.98
N SER A 49 9.29 85.68 43.27
CA SER A 49 7.84 85.45 43.24
C SER A 49 7.39 84.07 42.76
N GLY A 50 6.61 83.38 43.62
CA GLY A 50 5.41 82.63 43.25
C GLY A 50 5.53 81.47 42.24
N VAL A 51 6.30 80.42 42.54
CA VAL A 51 6.11 79.08 41.93
C VAL A 51 6.45 77.99 42.95
N PHE A 52 5.64 76.93 43.02
CA PHE A 52 5.93 75.73 43.83
C PHE A 52 7.25 75.11 43.33
N PRO A 53 8.28 74.91 44.18
CA PRO A 53 9.64 74.58 43.75
C PRO A 53 9.80 73.45 42.71
N PRO A 54 9.01 72.35 42.71
CA PRO A 54 9.11 71.32 41.67
C PRO A 54 8.39 71.65 40.34
N PHE A 55 7.73 72.80 40.22
CA PHE A 55 7.08 73.29 38.98
C PHE A 55 7.69 74.59 38.46
N ASP A 56 8.94 74.89 38.81
CA ASP A 56 9.67 76.03 38.23
C ASP A 56 9.99 75.79 36.73
N PRO A 57 9.36 76.56 35.81
CA PRO A 57 9.55 76.40 34.37
C PRO A 57 10.97 76.69 33.89
N ALA A 58 11.84 77.32 34.69
CA ALA A 58 13.24 77.52 34.36
C ALA A 58 14.03 76.19 34.29
N THR A 59 13.57 75.13 34.96
CA THR A 59 14.25 73.82 35.00
C THR A 59 13.79 72.84 33.91
N PHE A 60 12.60 73.06 33.33
CA PHE A 60 12.02 72.20 32.30
C PHE A 60 12.88 72.08 31.03
N PRO A 61 13.54 73.13 30.50
CA PRO A 61 14.40 72.97 29.33
C PRO A 61 15.56 71.99 29.53
N SER A 62 16.17 71.99 30.71
CA SER A 62 17.25 71.06 31.06
C SER A 62 16.76 69.62 31.20
N GLN A 63 15.61 69.43 31.88
CA GLN A 63 14.97 68.12 31.99
C GLN A 63 14.55 67.57 30.62
N LEU A 64 13.97 68.41 29.76
CA LEU A 64 13.58 68.04 28.40
C LEU A 64 14.80 67.72 27.52
N LEU A 65 15.90 68.47 27.65
CA LEU A 65 17.16 68.18 26.96
C LEU A 65 17.71 66.81 27.38
N TRP A 66 17.78 66.52 28.67
CA TRP A 66 18.28 65.24 29.16
C TRP A 66 17.33 64.08 28.84
N LEU A 67 16.01 64.30 28.92
CA LEU A 67 15.00 63.36 28.48
C LEU A 67 15.19 63.05 26.99
N ALA A 68 15.38 64.06 26.14
CA ALA A 68 15.59 63.86 24.71
C ALA A 68 16.88 63.09 24.42
N ILE A 69 17.98 63.38 25.14
CA ILE A 69 19.25 62.65 25.00
C ILE A 69 19.10 61.19 25.42
N THR A 70 18.55 60.93 26.60
CA THR A 70 18.39 59.57 27.14
C THR A 70 17.36 58.75 26.35
N PHE A 71 16.23 59.36 25.99
CA PHE A 71 15.23 58.74 25.13
C PHE A 71 15.78 58.47 23.72
N GLY A 72 16.53 59.40 23.14
CA GLY A 72 17.20 59.21 21.86
C GLY A 72 18.21 58.07 21.90
N ALA A 73 19.04 58.01 22.94
CA ALA A 73 19.99 56.91 23.14
C ALA A 73 19.27 55.56 23.30
N LEU A 74 18.21 55.50 24.11
CA LEU A 74 17.38 54.31 24.29
C LEU A 74 16.69 53.89 22.98
N TYR A 75 16.16 54.85 22.22
CA TYR A 75 15.52 54.61 20.93
C TYR A 75 16.50 54.00 19.93
N VAL A 76 17.72 54.54 19.83
CA VAL A 76 18.76 53.99 18.96
C VAL A 76 19.16 52.58 19.39
N LEU A 77 19.30 52.34 20.70
CA LEU A 77 19.60 51.00 21.23
C LEU A 77 18.49 50.00 20.89
N MET A 78 17.22 50.37 21.10
CA MET A 78 16.06 49.52 20.82
C MET A 78 15.92 49.26 19.31
N SER A 79 16.11 50.30 18.50
CA SER A 79 16.06 50.23 17.04
C SER A 79 17.17 49.36 16.46
N LYS A 80 18.41 49.49 16.96
CA LYS A 80 19.55 48.74 16.42
C LYS A 80 19.78 47.36 17.04
N VAL A 81 19.22 47.06 18.22
CA VAL A 81 19.50 45.78 18.92
C VAL A 81 18.24 44.96 19.14
N ALA A 82 17.18 45.54 19.71
CA ALA A 82 16.00 44.76 20.08
C ALA A 82 15.13 44.40 18.87
N LEU A 83 14.83 45.36 17.99
CA LEU A 83 14.07 45.10 16.76
C LEU A 83 14.73 44.06 15.85
N PRO A 84 16.04 44.13 15.52
CA PRO A 84 16.65 43.10 14.68
C PRO A 84 16.70 41.73 15.35
N ARG A 85 16.87 41.65 16.68
CA ARG A 85 16.79 40.36 17.40
C ARG A 85 15.41 39.73 17.27
N ILE A 86 14.34 40.49 17.49
CA ILE A 86 12.96 39.98 17.35
C ILE A 86 12.68 39.59 15.89
N GLY A 87 13.10 40.41 14.93
CA GLY A 87 13.00 40.12 13.51
C GLY A 87 13.69 38.81 13.13
N SER A 88 14.91 38.58 13.61
CA SER A 88 15.66 37.33 13.34
C SER A 88 14.97 36.08 13.89
N ILE A 89 14.33 36.17 15.05
CA ILE A 89 13.62 35.04 15.65
C ILE A 89 12.36 34.73 14.84
N LEU A 90 11.62 35.76 14.43
CA LEU A 90 10.42 35.59 13.63
C LEU A 90 10.74 34.99 12.26
N GLU A 91 11.79 35.49 11.60
CA GLU A 91 12.28 34.97 10.33
C GLU A 91 12.76 33.52 10.47
N ASN A 92 13.53 33.20 11.52
CA ASN A 92 13.98 31.83 11.75
C ASN A 92 12.80 30.87 11.97
N ARG A 93 11.79 31.26 12.76
CA ARG A 93 10.59 30.44 12.95
C ARG A 93 9.82 30.25 11.65
N LYS A 94 9.65 31.33 10.87
CA LYS A 94 8.99 31.27 9.58
C LYS A 94 9.73 30.33 8.62
N SER A 95 11.05 30.45 8.53
CA SER A 95 11.90 29.61 7.70
C SER A 95 11.80 28.13 8.08
N ILE A 96 11.82 27.80 9.38
CA ILE A 96 11.63 26.42 9.86
C ILE A 96 10.25 25.90 9.47
N VAL A 97 9.19 26.67 9.70
CA VAL A 97 7.82 26.27 9.33
C VAL A 97 7.68 26.07 7.83
N ASP A 98 8.21 26.98 7.01
CA ASP A 98 8.17 26.88 5.55
C ASP A 98 8.97 25.66 5.07
N ALA A 99 10.12 25.37 5.69
CA ALA A 99 10.92 24.17 5.40
C ALA A 99 10.19 22.88 5.80
N ASP A 100 9.54 22.84 6.96
CA ASP A 100 8.78 21.68 7.44
C ASP A 100 7.55 21.43 6.55
N LEU A 101 6.83 22.48 6.15
CA LEU A 101 5.73 22.35 5.18
C LEU A 101 6.24 21.82 3.83
N ALA A 102 7.34 22.38 3.31
CA ALA A 102 7.91 21.92 2.05
C ALA A 102 8.36 20.45 2.13
N ALA A 103 8.95 20.02 3.25
CA ALA A 103 9.34 18.64 3.48
C ALA A 103 8.12 17.70 3.59
N ALA A 104 7.05 18.15 4.26
CA ALA A 104 5.79 17.41 4.35
C ALA A 104 5.12 17.25 2.98
N ASP A 105 5.04 18.33 2.19
CA ASP A 105 4.48 18.31 0.85
C ASP A 105 5.30 17.43 -0.10
N ALA A 106 6.63 17.51 -0.04
CA ALA A 106 7.50 16.64 -0.83
C ALA A 106 7.33 15.17 -0.44
N SER A 107 7.16 14.86 0.84
CA SER A 107 6.91 13.50 1.32
C SER A 107 5.54 13.01 0.86
N ARG A 108 4.50 13.84 0.95
CA ARG A 108 3.17 13.53 0.43
C ARG A 108 3.20 13.25 -1.07
N GLN A 109 3.83 14.11 -1.87
CA GLN A 109 3.94 13.92 -3.31
C GLN A 109 4.68 12.63 -3.67
N LYS A 110 5.73 12.27 -2.93
CA LYS A 110 6.44 10.99 -3.12
C LYS A 110 5.54 9.80 -2.80
N THR A 111 4.75 9.87 -1.72
CA THR A 111 3.79 8.82 -1.37
C THR A 111 2.69 8.70 -2.42
N ASP A 112 2.09 9.82 -2.85
CA ASP A 112 1.05 9.84 -3.89
C ASP A 112 1.58 9.27 -5.22
N ALA A 113 2.81 9.63 -5.61
CA ALA A 113 3.47 9.08 -6.79
C ALA A 113 3.76 7.58 -6.65
N ALA A 114 4.20 7.12 -5.47
CA ALA A 114 4.44 5.71 -5.19
C ALA A 114 3.14 4.89 -5.22
N ILE A 115 2.05 5.42 -4.68
CA ILE A 115 0.72 4.80 -4.74
C ILE A 115 0.28 4.68 -6.20
N ALA A 116 0.34 5.76 -6.97
CA ALA A 116 -0.04 5.75 -8.39
C ALA A 116 0.79 4.74 -9.21
N ALA A 117 2.11 4.68 -8.96
CA ALA A 117 2.99 3.71 -9.61
C ALA A 117 2.65 2.27 -9.21
N TYR A 118 2.36 2.01 -7.93
CA TYR A 118 1.95 0.71 -7.44
C TYR A 118 0.62 0.25 -8.03
N GLU A 119 -0.39 1.12 -8.06
CA GLU A 119 -1.69 0.84 -8.65
C GLU A 119 -1.58 0.56 -10.16
N SER A 120 -0.79 1.37 -10.87
CA SER A 120 -0.49 1.15 -12.30
C SER A 120 0.23 -0.19 -12.52
N ALA A 121 1.23 -0.52 -11.70
CA ALA A 121 1.93 -1.80 -11.79
C ALA A 121 0.97 -2.98 -11.54
N LEU A 122 0.08 -2.88 -10.57
CA LEU A 122 -0.92 -3.90 -10.26
C LEU A 122 -1.94 -4.07 -11.40
N ALA A 123 -2.42 -2.96 -11.98
CA ALA A 123 -3.32 -2.98 -13.12
C ALA A 123 -2.66 -3.64 -14.34
N ASN A 124 -1.42 -3.24 -14.66
CA ASN A 124 -0.63 -3.82 -15.74
C ASN A 124 -0.37 -5.32 -15.53
N ALA A 125 -0.01 -5.73 -14.30
CA ALA A 125 0.21 -7.13 -13.96
C ALA A 125 -1.07 -7.96 -14.14
N ARG A 126 -2.23 -7.45 -13.69
CA ARG A 126 -3.54 -8.11 -13.88
C ARG A 126 -3.90 -8.22 -15.35
N SER A 127 -3.73 -7.15 -16.12
CA SER A 127 -3.98 -7.17 -17.56
C SER A 127 -3.09 -8.17 -18.28
N LYS A 128 -1.79 -8.22 -17.93
CA LYS A 128 -0.84 -9.17 -18.51
C LYS A 128 -1.17 -10.62 -18.15
N ALA A 129 -1.55 -10.87 -16.90
CA ALA A 129 -1.99 -12.20 -16.46
C ALA A 129 -3.24 -12.67 -17.21
N GLN A 130 -4.23 -11.79 -17.38
CA GLN A 130 -5.42 -12.09 -18.19
C GLN A 130 -5.07 -12.34 -19.66
N GLY A 131 -4.17 -11.55 -20.24
CA GLY A 131 -3.66 -11.75 -21.59
C GLY A 131 -3.01 -13.11 -21.76
N ILE A 132 -2.08 -13.49 -20.86
CA ILE A 132 -1.42 -14.80 -20.87
C ILE A 132 -2.43 -15.93 -20.70
N ALA A 133 -3.42 -15.78 -19.81
CA ALA A 133 -4.44 -16.79 -19.60
C ALA A 133 -5.30 -17.03 -20.86
N ASN A 134 -5.70 -15.95 -21.54
CA ASN A 134 -6.45 -16.05 -22.79
C ASN A 134 -5.61 -16.65 -23.92
N GLU A 135 -4.40 -16.14 -24.13
CA GLU A 135 -3.47 -16.67 -25.15
C GLU A 135 -3.17 -18.17 -24.92
N THR A 136 -2.99 -18.56 -23.66
CA THR A 136 -2.76 -19.98 -23.30
C THR A 136 -4.00 -20.83 -23.59
N ARG A 137 -5.20 -20.34 -23.26
CA ARG A 137 -6.45 -21.05 -23.57
C ARG A 137 -6.62 -21.22 -25.08
N ASP A 138 -6.35 -20.19 -25.86
CA ASP A 138 -6.45 -20.24 -27.33
C ASP A 138 -5.44 -21.23 -27.92
N LYS A 139 -4.19 -21.20 -27.44
CA LYS A 139 -3.16 -22.19 -27.84
C LYS A 139 -3.55 -23.62 -27.48
N ILE A 140 -4.07 -23.85 -26.27
CA ILE A 140 -4.52 -25.18 -25.85
C ILE A 140 -5.70 -25.65 -26.71
N GLN A 141 -6.66 -24.78 -27.00
CA GLN A 141 -7.79 -25.14 -27.87
C GLN A 141 -7.33 -25.49 -29.29
N ALA A 142 -6.40 -24.72 -29.85
CA ALA A 142 -5.82 -25.00 -31.17
C ALA A 142 -5.04 -26.33 -31.19
N ASP A 143 -4.20 -26.59 -30.17
CA ASP A 143 -3.46 -27.84 -30.05
C ASP A 143 -4.40 -29.04 -29.85
N LEU A 144 -5.44 -28.88 -29.03
CA LEU A 144 -6.46 -29.92 -28.82
C LEU A 144 -7.24 -30.22 -30.11
N ALA A 145 -7.62 -29.19 -30.88
CA ALA A 145 -8.29 -29.37 -32.16
C ALA A 145 -7.39 -30.11 -33.17
N SER A 146 -6.11 -29.74 -33.25
CA SER A 146 -5.12 -30.41 -34.10
C SER A 146 -4.92 -31.87 -33.72
N LYS A 147 -4.67 -32.14 -32.43
CA LYS A 147 -4.52 -33.52 -31.91
C LYS A 147 -5.77 -34.35 -32.11
N ARG A 148 -6.96 -33.78 -31.89
CA ARG A 148 -8.23 -34.46 -32.12
C ARG A 148 -8.39 -34.82 -33.60
N SER A 149 -8.09 -33.90 -34.51
CA SER A 149 -8.14 -34.18 -35.95
C SER A 149 -7.14 -35.26 -36.37
N ALA A 150 -5.94 -35.26 -35.80
CA ALA A 150 -4.93 -36.28 -36.10
C ALA A 150 -5.35 -37.68 -35.59
N VAL A 151 -5.88 -37.75 -34.37
CA VAL A 151 -6.38 -39.01 -33.79
C VAL A 151 -7.60 -39.52 -34.57
N GLU A 152 -8.52 -38.64 -34.98
CA GLU A 152 -9.67 -39.03 -35.79
C GLU A 152 -9.24 -39.59 -37.15
N ALA A 153 -8.24 -38.97 -37.80
CA ALA A 153 -7.68 -39.46 -39.06
C ALA A 153 -7.00 -40.83 -38.91
N ASP A 154 -6.19 -41.02 -37.86
CA ASP A 154 -5.55 -42.30 -37.55
C ASP A 154 -6.59 -43.39 -37.25
N LEU A 155 -7.63 -43.06 -36.47
CA LEU A 155 -8.71 -43.97 -36.16
C LEU A 155 -9.48 -44.38 -37.43
N SER A 156 -9.82 -43.42 -38.29
CA SER A 156 -10.48 -43.69 -39.57
C SER A 156 -9.65 -44.61 -40.46
N SER A 157 -8.32 -44.41 -40.51
CA SER A 157 -7.41 -45.30 -41.26
C SER A 157 -7.42 -46.72 -40.69
N LYS A 158 -7.30 -46.86 -39.37
CA LYS A 158 -7.32 -48.17 -38.69
C LYS A 158 -8.64 -48.91 -38.89
N VAL A 159 -9.76 -48.20 -38.87
CA VAL A 159 -11.09 -48.77 -39.17
C VAL A 159 -11.13 -49.27 -40.61
N ALA A 160 -10.73 -48.45 -41.59
CA ALA A 160 -10.71 -48.86 -43.00
C ALA A 160 -9.79 -50.08 -43.26
N GLU A 161 -8.62 -50.13 -42.62
CA GLU A 161 -7.74 -51.30 -42.68
C GLU A 161 -8.37 -52.54 -42.04
N ALA A 162 -9.03 -52.39 -40.89
CA ALA A 162 -9.71 -53.48 -40.21
C ALA A 162 -10.87 -54.02 -41.06
N GLU A 163 -11.67 -53.13 -41.66
CA GLU A 163 -12.75 -53.50 -42.60
C GLU A 163 -12.19 -54.28 -43.80
N THR A 164 -11.07 -53.83 -44.36
CA THR A 164 -10.40 -54.52 -45.47
C THR A 164 -9.92 -55.91 -45.06
N ARG A 165 -9.30 -56.05 -43.87
CA ARG A 165 -8.87 -57.35 -43.33
C ARG A 165 -10.06 -58.27 -43.08
N ILE A 166 -11.14 -57.78 -42.47
CA ILE A 166 -12.37 -58.55 -42.23
C ILE A 166 -12.97 -59.02 -43.55
N ALA A 167 -13.06 -58.15 -44.56
CA ALA A 167 -13.56 -58.51 -45.87
C ALA A 167 -12.69 -59.57 -46.57
N ALA A 168 -11.36 -59.49 -46.42
CA ALA A 168 -10.44 -60.50 -46.93
C ALA A 168 -10.64 -61.86 -46.24
N THR A 169 -10.58 -61.90 -44.91
CA THR A 169 -10.81 -63.12 -44.13
C THR A 169 -12.17 -63.74 -44.40
N LYS A 170 -13.22 -62.92 -44.57
CA LYS A 170 -14.55 -63.40 -44.95
C LYS A 170 -14.53 -64.11 -46.30
N ARG A 171 -13.85 -63.55 -47.31
CA ARG A 171 -13.75 -64.15 -48.65
C ARG A 171 -12.96 -65.45 -48.63
N ASP A 172 -11.86 -65.48 -47.89
CA ASP A 172 -11.00 -66.66 -47.76
C ASP A 172 -11.75 -67.78 -47.03
N ALA A 173 -12.46 -67.46 -45.94
CA ALA A 173 -13.31 -68.41 -45.24
C ALA A 173 -14.44 -68.97 -46.11
N LEU A 174 -15.08 -68.15 -46.95
CA LEU A 174 -16.10 -68.62 -47.89
C LEU A 174 -15.51 -69.57 -48.94
N THR A 175 -14.28 -69.30 -49.41
CA THR A 175 -13.58 -70.20 -50.34
C THR A 175 -13.30 -71.57 -49.71
N HIS A 176 -12.83 -71.59 -48.45
CA HIS A 176 -12.61 -72.84 -47.73
C HIS A 176 -13.91 -73.63 -47.49
N VAL A 177 -15.05 -72.95 -47.29
CA VAL A 177 -16.36 -73.63 -47.19
C VAL A 177 -16.73 -74.32 -48.50
N ASP A 178 -16.51 -73.68 -49.66
CA ASP A 178 -16.76 -74.28 -50.97
C ASP A 178 -15.86 -75.50 -51.24
N GLU A 179 -14.59 -75.45 -50.82
CA GLU A 179 -13.65 -76.57 -50.90
C GLU A 179 -14.12 -77.75 -50.01
N ILE A 180 -14.43 -77.50 -48.74
CA ILE A 180 -14.91 -78.52 -47.80
C ILE A 180 -16.23 -79.13 -48.30
N ALA A 181 -17.14 -78.31 -48.82
CA ALA A 181 -18.40 -78.78 -49.39
C ALA A 181 -18.18 -79.70 -50.60
N THR A 182 -17.24 -79.34 -51.49
CA THR A 182 -16.87 -80.16 -52.66
C THR A 182 -16.24 -81.48 -52.23
N GLU A 183 -15.28 -81.45 -51.30
CA GLU A 183 -14.59 -82.64 -50.80
C GLU A 183 -15.56 -83.59 -50.07
N THR A 184 -16.45 -83.03 -49.24
CA THR A 184 -17.49 -83.79 -48.54
C THR A 184 -18.48 -84.40 -49.52
N ALA A 185 -18.97 -83.62 -50.49
CA ALA A 185 -19.89 -84.11 -51.51
C ALA A 185 -19.24 -85.22 -52.37
N GLN A 186 -17.98 -85.06 -52.77
CA GLN A 186 -17.25 -86.07 -53.53
C GLN A 186 -17.12 -87.37 -52.73
N THR A 187 -16.79 -87.27 -51.44
CA THR A 187 -16.67 -88.44 -50.55
C THR A 187 -18.00 -89.17 -50.40
N VAL A 188 -19.09 -88.43 -50.14
CA VAL A 188 -20.43 -89.01 -49.96
C VAL A 188 -20.94 -89.66 -51.25
N VAL A 189 -20.80 -88.99 -52.40
CA VAL A 189 -21.24 -89.53 -53.70
C VAL A 189 -20.37 -90.72 -54.10
N GLY A 190 -19.06 -90.65 -53.86
CA GLY A 190 -18.12 -91.75 -54.12
C GLY A 190 -18.49 -93.04 -53.41
N GLN A 191 -19.01 -92.95 -52.18
CA GLN A 191 -19.49 -94.10 -51.40
C GLN A 191 -20.80 -94.71 -51.96
N ILE A 192 -21.62 -93.94 -52.69
CA ILE A 192 -22.95 -94.38 -53.15
C ILE A 192 -22.89 -94.94 -54.59
N ILE A 193 -22.17 -94.26 -55.49
CA ILE A 193 -22.26 -94.52 -56.95
C ILE A 193 -20.94 -94.91 -57.61
N GLY A 194 -19.81 -94.93 -56.87
CA GLY A 194 -18.47 -95.23 -57.38
C GLY A 194 -17.65 -93.98 -57.71
N ASP A 195 -16.51 -94.15 -58.39
CA ASP A 195 -15.55 -93.06 -58.66
C ASP A 195 -16.18 -92.01 -59.60
N VAL A 196 -16.24 -90.75 -59.13
CA VAL A 196 -16.85 -89.63 -59.85
C VAL A 196 -15.82 -88.54 -60.06
N SER A 197 -15.80 -87.95 -61.25
CA SER A 197 -14.81 -86.93 -61.57
C SER A 197 -15.00 -85.68 -60.68
N ALA A 198 -13.87 -85.23 -60.10
CA ALA A 198 -13.83 -84.06 -59.23
C ALA A 198 -14.40 -82.80 -59.90
N ASP A 199 -14.22 -82.64 -61.21
CA ASP A 199 -14.73 -81.49 -61.96
C ASP A 199 -16.26 -81.48 -62.06
N SER A 200 -16.91 -82.65 -62.13
CA SER A 200 -18.38 -82.72 -62.17
C SER A 200 -19.01 -82.38 -60.81
N VAL A 201 -18.41 -82.84 -59.71
CA VAL A 201 -18.86 -82.55 -58.34
C VAL A 201 -18.69 -81.06 -58.05
N ARG A 202 -17.54 -80.49 -58.41
CA ARG A 202 -17.25 -79.05 -58.24
C ARG A 202 -18.25 -78.18 -59.01
N ALA A 203 -18.59 -78.57 -60.25
CA ALA A 203 -19.61 -77.87 -61.04
C ALA A 203 -21.03 -77.96 -60.44
N ALA A 204 -21.39 -79.11 -59.86
CA ALA A 204 -22.70 -79.31 -59.22
C ALA A 204 -22.83 -78.51 -57.92
N VAL A 205 -21.79 -78.52 -57.06
CA VAL A 205 -21.75 -77.73 -55.82
C VAL A 205 -21.79 -76.24 -56.13
N ALA A 206 -21.02 -75.77 -57.13
CA ALA A 206 -21.05 -74.37 -57.57
C ALA A 206 -22.40 -73.93 -58.16
N LYS A 207 -23.17 -74.85 -58.74
CA LYS A 207 -24.54 -74.58 -59.20
C LYS A 207 -25.50 -74.47 -58.01
N ALA A 208 -25.34 -75.32 -57.00
CA ALA A 208 -26.17 -75.33 -55.80
C ALA A 208 -25.91 -74.15 -54.85
N SER A 209 -24.67 -73.63 -54.78
CA SER A 209 -24.35 -72.45 -53.95
C SER A 209 -24.77 -71.11 -54.56
N LYS A 210 -25.28 -71.11 -55.80
CA LYS A 210 -25.77 -69.94 -56.53
C LYS A 210 -27.30 -69.74 -56.47
N GLU A 211 -28.06 -70.75 -56.06
CA GLU A 211 -29.50 -70.62 -55.74
C GLU A 211 -29.70 -70.21 -54.28
#